data_AF-A0A836UBX3-F1
#
_entry.id   AF-A0A836UBX3-F1
#
_cell.length_a   1.000
_cell.length_b   1.000
_cell.length_c   1.000
_cell.angle_alpha   90.00
_cell.angle_beta   90.00
_cell.angle_gamma   90.00
#
_symmetry.space_group_name_H-M   'P 1'
#
loop_
_entity.id
_entity.type
_entity.pdbx_description
1 polymer ?
#
loop_
_entity_poly.entity_id
_entity_poly.type
_entity_poly.pdbx_seq_one_letter_code
_entity_poly.pdbx_strand_id
1 'polypeptide(L)'
;MKRIIFLFGLVILTSCTYNELAVCETDNPSFSECIMPIFSEHCIECHFHNNPYSIMPLTNFTEIQDKIINGTIIESINREIGFMPKDGKRLSVEQILIIEKWYENGTPNN
;
A
#
# COMPACT_ATOMS: atom_id res chain seq x y z
N MET A 1 -50.94 16.50 36.96
CA MET A 1 -50.05 17.63 37.36
C MET A 1 -48.75 17.00 37.83
N LYS A 2 -47.57 17.12 37.22
CA LYS A 2 -46.95 18.20 36.45
C LYS A 2 -46.20 17.57 35.25
N ARG A 3 -46.35 18.18 34.07
CA ARG A 3 -45.49 17.94 32.91
C ARG A 3 -44.24 18.78 33.11
N ILE A 4 -43.05 18.21 32.97
CA ILE A 4 -41.82 18.96 32.76
C ILE A 4 -41.36 18.63 31.34
N ILE A 5 -41.44 19.66 30.49
CA ILE A 5 -40.92 19.75 29.13
C ILE A 5 -39.65 20.61 29.26
N PHE A 6 -38.53 20.16 28.70
CA PHE A 6 -37.46 20.98 28.09
C PHE A 6 -36.47 20.01 27.40
N LEU A 7 -36.56 19.80 26.07
CA LEU A 7 -36.02 20.59 24.94
C LEU A 7 -34.52 20.41 24.71
N PHE A 8 -34.19 20.11 23.44
CA PHE A 8 -32.87 20.13 22.79
C PHE A 8 -31.88 19.07 23.30
N GLY A 9 -31.42 18.10 22.51
CA GLY A 9 -31.09 18.13 21.10
C GLY A 9 -29.62 17.75 20.95
N LEU A 10 -29.35 16.53 20.49
CA LEU A 10 -28.17 16.15 19.70
C LEU A 10 -28.49 14.77 19.12
N VAL A 11 -29.19 14.71 17.98
CA VAL A 11 -28.56 14.66 16.65
C VAL A 11 -27.42 13.65 16.64
N ILE A 12 -27.81 12.47 16.18
CA ILE A 12 -27.00 11.42 15.55
C ILE A 12 -25.87 12.07 14.76
N LEU A 13 -24.67 11.50 14.82
CA LEU A 13 -23.73 11.30 13.72
C LEU A 13 -22.41 10.87 14.38
N THR A 14 -22.27 9.58 14.66
CA THR A 14 -20.93 8.99 14.71
C THR A 14 -20.35 9.13 13.31
N SER A 15 -19.69 10.26 13.07
CA SER A 15 -18.83 10.47 11.92
C SER A 15 -17.61 9.59 12.15
N CYS A 16 -17.72 8.30 11.82
CA CYS A 16 -16.58 7.66 11.22
C CYS A 16 -16.44 8.37 9.88
N THR A 17 -15.47 9.26 9.77
CA THR A 17 -15.05 9.74 8.47
C THR A 17 -14.69 8.48 7.70
N TYR A 18 -15.51 8.11 6.71
CA TYR A 18 -15.07 7.17 5.70
C TYR A 18 -13.88 7.86 5.06
N ASN A 19 -12.69 7.49 5.52
CA ASN A 19 -11.52 7.75 4.75
C ASN A 19 -11.70 6.82 3.54
N GLU A 20 -12.25 7.34 2.45
CA GLU A 20 -12.42 6.63 1.17
C GLU A 20 -11.05 6.38 0.51
N LEU A 21 -10.04 6.03 1.30
CA LEU A 21 -8.92 5.26 0.81
C LEU A 21 -9.43 3.84 0.74
N ALA A 22 -9.50 3.30 -0.49
CA ALA A 22 -9.78 1.90 -0.71
C ALA A 22 -8.97 1.07 0.29
N VAL A 23 -9.67 0.41 1.22
CA VAL A 23 -9.03 -0.49 2.16
C VAL A 23 -8.51 -1.63 1.32
N CYS A 24 -7.18 -1.79 1.29
CA CYS A 24 -6.58 -2.92 0.63
C CYS A 24 -7.16 -4.23 1.21
N GLU A 25 -7.74 -5.05 0.35
CA GLU A 25 -8.18 -6.39 0.72
C GLU A 25 -6.94 -7.28 0.83
N THR A 26 -6.61 -7.69 2.06
CA THR A 26 -5.31 -8.33 2.32
C THR A 26 -5.23 -9.78 1.86
N ASP A 27 -6.34 -10.48 1.60
CA ASP A 27 -6.31 -11.88 1.12
C ASP A 27 -6.16 -11.98 -0.40
N ASN A 28 -6.72 -11.02 -1.14
CA ASN A 28 -6.64 -10.90 -2.60
C ASN A 28 -6.27 -9.47 -3.00
N PRO A 29 -5.01 -9.05 -2.76
CA PRO A 29 -4.61 -7.67 -3.00
C PRO A 29 -4.77 -7.31 -4.47
N SER A 30 -5.35 -6.13 -4.75
CA SER A 30 -5.40 -5.60 -6.11
C SER A 30 -4.15 -4.79 -6.44
N PHE A 31 -3.73 -4.78 -7.71
CA PHE A 31 -2.57 -3.96 -8.07
C PHE A 31 -2.85 -2.47 -7.80
N SER A 32 -4.02 -1.99 -8.24
CA SER A 32 -4.35 -0.57 -8.23
C SER A 32 -4.61 0.00 -6.83
N GLU A 33 -5.24 -0.76 -5.94
CA GLU A 33 -5.64 -0.28 -4.61
C GLU A 33 -4.66 -0.71 -3.50
N CYS A 34 -3.93 -1.82 -3.66
CA CYS A 34 -3.00 -2.30 -2.64
C CYS A 34 -1.54 -2.03 -3.01
N ILE A 35 -1.10 -2.48 -4.17
CA ILE A 35 0.33 -2.57 -4.50
C ILE A 35 0.88 -1.23 -4.94
N MET A 36 0.21 -0.56 -5.89
CA MET A 36 0.69 0.70 -6.43
C MET A 36 0.83 1.80 -5.36
N PRO A 37 -0.09 1.94 -4.38
CA PRO A 37 0.11 2.90 -3.29
C PRO A 37 1.37 2.63 -2.45
N ILE A 38 1.67 1.37 -2.13
CA ILE A 38 2.89 1.01 -1.38
C ILE A 38 4.13 1.39 -2.18
N PHE A 39 4.17 1.06 -3.47
CA PHE A 39 5.31 1.40 -4.32
C PHE A 39 5.45 2.91 -4.51
N SER A 40 4.34 3.63 -4.66
CA SER A 40 4.32 5.08 -4.79
C SER A 40 4.86 5.79 -3.56
N GLU A 41 4.53 5.28 -2.37
CA GLU A 41 4.97 5.88 -1.10
C GLU A 41 6.42 5.52 -0.77
N HIS A 42 6.85 4.27 -0.99
CA HIS A 42 8.12 3.77 -0.44
C HIS A 42 9.23 3.50 -1.47
N CYS A 43 8.90 3.40 -2.76
CA CYS A 43 9.84 2.93 -3.79
C CYS A 43 10.12 3.99 -4.85
N ILE A 44 9.09 4.66 -5.37
CA ILE A 44 9.19 5.49 -6.58
C ILE A 44 10.11 6.71 -6.39
N GLU A 45 10.29 7.23 -5.18
CA GLU A 45 11.21 8.35 -4.92
C GLU A 45 12.64 8.10 -5.46
N CYS A 46 13.11 6.85 -5.39
CA CYS A 46 14.39 6.44 -5.98
C CYS A 46 14.22 5.65 -7.28
N HIS A 47 13.16 4.86 -7.40
CA HIS A 47 12.88 3.96 -8.52
C HIS A 47 11.98 4.59 -9.60
N PHE A 48 12.21 5.85 -9.96
CA PHE A 48 11.50 6.52 -11.04
C PHE A 48 12.28 6.49 -12.36
N HIS A 49 11.60 6.74 -13.48
CA HIS A 49 12.23 6.83 -14.79
C HIS A 49 13.25 7.97 -14.87
N ASN A 50 14.38 7.75 -15.54
CA ASN A 50 15.45 8.74 -15.72
C ASN A 50 16.00 9.29 -14.39
N ASN A 51 15.95 8.51 -13.31
CA ASN A 51 16.59 8.89 -12.06
C ASN A 51 18.11 9.04 -12.26
N PRO A 52 18.76 9.99 -11.56
CA PRO A 52 20.19 10.27 -11.73
C PRO A 52 21.10 9.11 -11.28
N TYR A 53 20.54 8.13 -10.57
CA TYR A 53 21.25 7.00 -10.00
C TYR A 53 21.32 5.79 -10.95
N SER A 54 20.70 5.88 -12.14
CA SER A 54 20.59 4.77 -13.10
C SER A 54 19.96 3.50 -12.51
N ILE A 55 19.08 3.65 -11.52
CA ILE A 55 18.35 2.56 -10.87
C ILE A 55 17.16 2.14 -11.74
N MET A 56 16.76 0.87 -11.69
CA MET A 56 15.58 0.39 -12.42
C MET A 56 14.28 1.07 -11.96
N PRO A 57 13.37 1.42 -12.88
CA PRO A 57 12.09 2.01 -12.53
C PRO A 57 11.11 0.95 -11.99
N LEU A 58 10.24 1.37 -11.06
CA LEU A 58 9.16 0.59 -10.45
C LEU A 58 7.89 1.45 -10.39
N THR A 59 7.51 2.00 -11.55
CA THR A 59 6.50 3.08 -11.65
C THR A 59 5.16 2.65 -12.23
N ASN A 60 5.08 1.42 -12.76
CA ASN A 60 3.86 0.89 -13.34
C ASN A 60 3.74 -0.62 -13.12
N PHE A 61 2.57 -1.16 -13.46
CA PHE A 61 2.25 -2.58 -13.31
C PHE A 61 3.30 -3.50 -13.92
N THR A 62 3.67 -3.28 -15.19
CA THR A 62 4.58 -4.18 -15.91
C THR A 62 5.96 -4.23 -15.27
N GLU A 63 6.50 -3.08 -14.86
CA GLU A 63 7.78 -2.99 -14.15
C GLU A 63 7.73 -3.67 -12.80
N ILE A 64 6.71 -3.38 -12.00
CA ILE A 64 6.55 -3.92 -10.66
C ILE A 64 6.36 -5.44 -10.74
N GLN A 65 5.47 -5.91 -11.61
CA GLN A 65 5.22 -7.33 -11.83
C GLN A 65 6.50 -8.06 -12.27
N ASP A 66 7.21 -7.56 -13.28
CA ASP A 66 8.45 -8.19 -13.76
C ASP A 66 9.48 -8.30 -12.64
N LYS A 67 9.66 -7.26 -11.83
CA LYS A 67 10.66 -7.27 -10.74
C LYS A 67 10.22 -8.01 -9.49
N ILE A 68 8.93 -8.24 -9.31
CA ILE A 68 8.41 -9.17 -8.31
C ILE A 68 8.63 -10.62 -8.75
N ILE A 69 8.37 -10.95 -10.02
CA ILE A 69 8.47 -12.33 -10.53
C ILE A 69 9.92 -12.75 -10.81
N ASN A 70 10.68 -11.88 -11.48
CA ASN A 70 12.01 -12.19 -12.00
C ASN A 70 13.14 -11.44 -11.29
N GLY A 71 12.80 -10.56 -10.33
CA GLY A 71 13.75 -9.74 -9.59
C GLY A 71 13.93 -10.22 -8.15
N THR A 72 14.38 -9.30 -7.30
CA THR A 72 14.70 -9.58 -5.90
C THR A 72 13.88 -8.72 -4.94
N ILE A 73 12.72 -8.21 -5.36
CA ILE A 73 11.97 -7.24 -4.56
C ILE A 73 11.58 -7.86 -3.21
N ILE A 74 11.06 -9.09 -3.19
CA ILE A 74 10.59 -9.76 -1.97
C ILE A 74 11.76 -9.93 -0.98
N GLU A 75 12.89 -10.44 -1.44
CA GLU A 75 14.09 -10.62 -0.63
C GLU A 75 14.65 -9.27 -0.16
N SER A 76 14.51 -8.22 -0.97
CA SER A 76 14.99 -6.86 -0.63
C SER A 76 14.16 -6.19 0.46
N ILE A 77 12.83 -6.31 0.40
CA ILE A 77 11.93 -5.77 1.43
C ILE A 77 11.96 -6.61 2.72
N ASN A 78 12.26 -7.90 2.60
CA ASN A 78 12.54 -8.80 3.72
C ASN A 78 13.94 -8.61 4.35
N ARG A 79 14.78 -7.77 3.72
CA ARG A 79 16.16 -7.50 4.15
C ARG A 79 17.02 -8.76 4.20
N GLU A 80 16.89 -9.59 3.18
CA GLU A 80 17.74 -10.77 2.96
C GLU A 80 18.93 -10.41 2.05
N ILE A 81 18.69 -9.60 1.01
CA ILE A 81 19.71 -9.06 0.10
C ILE A 81 19.38 -7.61 -0.25
N GLY A 82 20.37 -6.77 -0.57
CA GLY A 82 20.15 -5.45 -1.18
C GLY A 82 19.02 -4.60 -0.55
N PHE A 83 19.04 -4.43 0.77
CA PHE A 83 17.89 -3.98 1.58
C PHE A 83 17.17 -2.75 1.03
N MET A 84 15.85 -2.81 0.98
CA MET A 84 14.99 -1.71 0.55
C MET A 84 13.84 -1.42 1.55
N PRO A 85 13.43 -0.14 1.69
CA PRO A 85 14.14 1.06 1.26
C PRO A 85 15.50 1.17 1.96
N LYS A 86 16.55 1.58 1.23
CA LYS A 86 17.94 1.55 1.71
C LYS A 86 18.17 2.50 2.88
N ASP A 87 17.78 3.76 2.69
CA ASP A 87 17.93 4.85 3.67
C ASP A 87 16.57 5.31 4.24
N GLY A 88 15.48 4.60 3.88
CA GLY A 88 14.13 4.88 4.33
C GLY A 88 13.67 3.98 5.48
N LYS A 89 12.48 4.29 6.00
CA LYS A 89 11.82 3.43 6.97
C LYS A 89 11.50 2.08 6.30
N ARG A 90 11.75 0.98 6.99
CA ARG A 90 11.28 -0.34 6.55
C ARG A 90 9.76 -0.31 6.40
N LEU A 91 9.24 -0.95 5.35
CA LEU A 91 7.83 -1.26 5.22
C LEU A 91 7.30 -1.95 6.49
N SER A 92 6.03 -1.73 6.79
CA SER A 92 5.37 -2.46 7.86
C SER A 92 5.29 -3.95 7.51
N VAL A 93 5.12 -4.80 8.53
CA VAL A 93 4.90 -6.25 8.32
C VAL A 93 3.67 -6.49 7.43
N GLU A 94 2.63 -5.69 7.59
CA GLU A 94 1.41 -5.77 6.78
C GLU A 94 1.65 -5.41 5.31
N GLN A 95 2.41 -4.35 5.02
CA GLN A 95 2.75 -3.98 3.64
C GLN A 95 3.59 -5.05 2.94
N ILE A 96 4.53 -5.67 3.65
CA ILE A 96 5.33 -6.78 3.13
C ILE A 96 4.41 -7.96 2.80
N LEU A 97 3.53 -8.34 3.73
CA LEU A 97 2.59 -9.45 3.56
C LEU A 97 1.61 -9.21 2.38
N ILE A 98 1.17 -7.98 2.16
CA ILE A 98 0.35 -7.61 1.01
C ILE A 98 1.10 -7.88 -0.31
N ILE A 99 2.38 -7.49 -0.39
CA ILE A 99 3.20 -7.73 -1.60
C ILE A 99 3.43 -9.23 -1.81
N GLU A 100 3.73 -9.97 -0.75
CA GLU A 100 3.94 -11.43 -0.80
C GLU A 100 2.68 -12.16 -1.25
N LYS A 101 1.51 -11.86 -0.67
CA LYS A 101 0.24 -12.45 -1.11
C LYS A 101 -0.12 -12.08 -2.55
N TRP A 102 0.16 -10.86 -2.98
CA TRP A 102 -0.06 -10.48 -4.37
C TRP A 102 0.81 -11.31 -5.33
N TYR A 103 2.06 -11.59 -4.95
CA TYR A 103 2.91 -12.51 -5.68
C TYR A 103 2.36 -13.94 -5.70
N GLU A 104 1.96 -14.47 -4.54
CA GLU A 104 1.36 -15.80 -4.40
C GLU A 104 0.06 -15.96 -5.23
N ASN A 105 -0.73 -14.90 -5.34
CA ASN A 105 -1.95 -14.84 -6.14
C ASN A 105 -1.70 -14.66 -7.65
N GLY A 106 -0.43 -14.72 -8.09
CA GLY A 106 -0.06 -14.64 -9.51
C GLY A 106 0.02 -13.22 -10.05
N THR A 107 0.18 -12.21 -9.20
CA THR A 107 0.37 -10.79 -9.55
C THR A 107 -0.70 -10.20 -10.49
N PRO A 108 -2.01 -10.32 -10.15
CA PRO A 108 -3.08 -9.84 -11.01
C PRO A 108 -3.05 -8.31 -11.21
N ASN A 109 -3.45 -7.86 -12.41
CA ASN A 109 -3.77 -6.46 -12.69
C ASN A 109 -5.28 -6.25 -12.61
N ASN A 110 -5.78 -6.00 -11.41
CA ASN A 110 -7.20 -5.89 -11.08
C ASN A 110 -7.54 -4.59 -10.36
#